data_AF-A0A2T0UAX2-F1
#
_entry.id   AF-A0A2T0UAX2-F1
#
_cell.length_a   1.000
_cell.length_b   1.000
_cell.length_c   1.000
_cell.angle_alpha   90.00
_cell.angle_beta   90.00
_cell.angle_gamma   90.00
#
_symmetry.space_group_name_H-M   'P 1'
#
loop_
_entity.id
_entity.type
_entity.pdbx_description
1 polymer ?
#
loop_
_entity_poly.entity_id
_entity_poly.type
_entity_poly.pdbx_seq_one_letter_code
_entity_poly.pdbx_strand_id
1 'polypeptide(L)' 'MANVVEFLKDSYEEMTQRVSWPTWAELQNSAVIVLVASVIIALLVLAMDESVGNLLKLFYRSVAN' A
#
# COMPACT_ATOMS: atom_id res chain seq x y z
N MET A 1 -16.32 29.89 20.64
CA MET A 1 -15.26 29.22 19.84
C MET A 1 -14.19 28.54 20.69
N ALA A 2 -14.37 28.36 22.01
CA ALA A 2 -13.45 27.59 22.86
C ALA A 2 -13.61 26.06 22.68
N ASN A 3 -14.82 25.61 22.34
CA ASN A 3 -15.20 24.19 22.36
C ASN A 3 -14.46 23.30 21.35
N VAL A 4 -14.00 23.83 20.20
CA VAL A 4 -13.32 23.02 19.17
C VAL A 4 -11.86 22.76 19.53
N VAL A 5 -11.19 23.74 20.13
CA VAL A 5 -9.80 23.60 20.59
C VAL A 5 -9.73 22.62 21.76
N GLU A 6 -10.70 22.69 22.66
CA GLU A 6 -10.83 21.77 23.79
C GLU A 6 -11.15 20.34 23.31
N PHE A 7 -12.07 20.18 22.35
CA PHE A 7 -12.37 18.89 21.74
C PHE A 7 -11.17 18.22 21.05
N LEU A 8 -10.35 18.98 20.32
CA LEU A 8 -9.14 18.46 19.68
C LEU A 8 -8.09 18.03 20.72
N LYS A 9 -7.99 18.77 21.82
CA LYS A 9 -7.08 18.46 22.91
C LYS A 9 -7.50 17.18 23.65
N ASP A 10 -8.78 17.06 23.98
CA ASP A 10 -9.34 15.86 24.60
C ASP A 10 -9.23 14.64 23.69
N SER A 11 -9.46 14.81 22.37
CA SER A 11 -9.29 13.74 21.38
C SER A 11 -7.84 13.27 21.28
N TYR A 12 -6.86 14.18 21.33
CA TYR A 12 -5.45 13.82 21.30
C TYR A 12 -5.02 13.05 22.56
N GLU A 13 -5.49 13.49 23.72
CA GLU A 13 -5.23 12.84 25.00
C GLU A 13 -5.88 11.44 25.07
N GLU A 14 -7.09 11.28 24.52
CA GLU A 14 -7.77 9.99 24.39
C GLU A 14 -7.04 9.04 23.44
N MET A 15 -6.67 9.51 22.24
CA MET A 15 -5.95 8.71 21.25
C MET A 15 -4.57 8.25 21.71
N THR A 16 -3.94 8.94 22.66
CA THR A 16 -2.63 8.56 23.21
C THR A 16 -2.73 7.74 24.50
N GLN A 17 -3.72 7.98 25.36
CA GLN A 17 -3.85 7.30 26.66
C GLN A 17 -4.78 6.07 26.64
N ARG A 18 -5.71 5.97 25.68
CA ARG A 18 -6.71 4.88 25.62
C ARG A 18 -6.53 3.94 24.44
N VAL A 19 -5.54 4.18 23.59
CA VAL A 19 -5.26 3.35 22.43
C VAL A 19 -3.87 2.75 22.55
N SER A 20 -3.79 1.43 22.40
CA SER A 20 -2.52 0.71 22.37
C SER A 20 -1.86 0.92 21.01
N TRP A 21 -1.08 1.99 20.87
CA TRP A 21 -0.17 2.13 19.73
C TRP A 21 0.85 1.00 19.76
N PRO A 22 1.13 0.35 18.61
CA PRO A 22 2.20 -0.63 18.54
C PRO A 22 3.52 0.04 18.86
N THR A 23 4.46 -0.73 19.37
CA THR A 23 5.82 -0.21 19.56
C THR A 23 6.45 0.17 18.21
N TRP A 24 7.39 1.12 18.21
CA TRP A 24 8.07 1.54 16.98
C TRP A 24 8.71 0.37 16.21
N ALA A 25 9.20 -0.65 16.93
CA ALA A 25 9.76 -1.86 16.33
C ALA A 25 8.71 -2.72 15.62
N GLU A 26 7.50 -2.86 16.18
CA GLU A 26 6.40 -3.60 15.56
C GLU A 26 5.83 -2.86 14.34
N LEU A 27 5.78 -1.52 14.41
CA LEU A 27 5.40 -0.67 13.29
C LEU A 27 6.36 -0.85 12.11
N GLN A 28 7.66 -0.81 12.39
CA GLN A 28 8.70 -0.99 11.38
C GLN A 28 8.65 -2.40 10.79
N ASN A 29 8.48 -3.43 11.61
CA ASN A 29 8.35 -4.80 11.13
C ASN A 29 7.15 -4.96 10.17
N SER A 30 6.00 -4.39 10.53
CA SER A 30 4.80 -4.41 9.69
C SER A 30 5.02 -3.65 8.37
N ALA A 31 5.68 -2.49 8.42
CA ALA A 31 6.00 -1.71 7.23
C ALA A 31 6.98 -2.44 6.28
N VAL A 32 7.98 -3.12 6.82
CA VAL A 32 8.95 -3.89 6.03
C VAL A 32 8.26 -5.06 5.32
N ILE A 33 7.35 -5.76 5.98
CA ILE A 33 6.57 -6.85 5.37
C ILE A 33 5.75 -6.32 4.19
N VAL A 34 5.05 -5.20 4.37
CA VAL A 34 4.25 -4.58 3.30
C VAL A 34 5.12 -4.11 2.13
N LEU A 35 6.30 -3.55 2.41
CA LEU A 35 7.26 -3.13 1.38
C LEU A 35 7.73 -4.33 0.55
N VAL A 36 8.08 -5.44 1.19
CA VAL A 36 8.48 -6.66 0.46
C VAL A 36 7.32 -7.22 -0.37
N ALA A 37 6.11 -7.23 0.18
CA ALA A 37 4.93 -7.69 -0.54
C ALA A 37 4.63 -6.82 -1.77
N SER A 38 4.77 -5.49 -1.68
CA SER A 38 4.53 -4.60 -2.81
C SER A 38 5.55 -4.79 -3.92
N VAL A 39 6.82 -5.07 -3.59
CA VAL A 39 7.86 -5.41 -4.57
C VAL A 39 7.52 -6.71 -5.32
N ILE A 40 7.04 -7.74 -4.62
CA ILE A 40 6.63 -9.00 -5.26
C ILE A 40 5.47 -8.76 -6.22
N ILE A 41 4.45 -7.99 -5.79
CA ILE A 41 3.30 -7.65 -6.65
C ILE A 41 3.76 -6.86 -7.88
N ALA A 42 4.69 -5.92 -7.72
CA ALA A 42 5.24 -5.15 -8.84
C ALA A 42 5.92 -6.04 -9.89
N LEU A 43 6.70 -7.04 -9.46
CA LEU A 43 7.34 -8.01 -10.37
C LEU A 43 6.31 -8.89 -11.10
N LEU A 44 5.24 -9.28 -10.41
CA LEU A 44 4.16 -10.06 -11.02
C LEU A 44 3.42 -9.24 -12.09
N VAL A 45 3.10 -7.98 -11.80
CA VAL A 45 2.46 -7.08 -12.78
C VAL A 45 3.38 -6.88 -13.99
N LEU A 46 4.68 -6.66 -13.77
CA LEU A 46 5.66 -6.53 -14.85
C LEU A 46 5.66 -7.78 -15.77
N ALA A 47 5.65 -8.98 -15.18
CA ALA A 47 5.57 -10.22 -15.96
C ALA A 47 4.25 -10.33 -16.74
N MET A 48 3.13 -9.93 -16.14
CA MET A 48 1.83 -9.92 -16.81
C MET A 48 1.82 -8.94 -17.99
N ASP A 49 2.33 -7.72 -17.81
CA ASP A 49 2.39 -6.69 -18.86
C ASP A 49 3.21 -7.15 -20.07
N GLU A 50 4.38 -7.75 -19.83
CA GLU A 50 5.24 -8.32 -20.88
C GLU A 50 4.55 -9.49 -21.60
N SER A 51 3.90 -10.38 -20.85
CA SER A 51 3.20 -11.53 -21.43
C SER A 51 2.07 -11.11 -22.36
N VAL A 52 1.23 -10.15 -21.94
CA VAL A 52 0.11 -9.65 -22.73
C VAL A 52 0.60 -8.87 -23.95
N GLY A 53 1.64 -8.05 -23.78
CA GLY A 53 2.26 -7.31 -24.88
C GLY A 53 2.79 -8.25 -25.97
N ASN A 54 3.47 -9.32 -25.59
CA ASN A 54 3.95 -10.33 -26.54
C ASN A 54 2.82 -11.13 -27.17
N LEU A 55 1.79 -11.50 -26.41
CA LEU A 55 0.64 -12.24 -26.93
C LEU A 55 -0.11 -11.40 -28.00
N LEU A 56 -0.34 -10.12 -27.72
CA LEU A 56 -0.97 -9.20 -28.66
C LEU A 56 -0.13 -9.00 -29.92
N LYS A 57 1.20 -8.84 -29.80
CA LYS A 57 2.09 -8.75 -30.98
C LYS A 57 1.99 -10.00 -31.86
N LEU A 58 1.90 -11.19 -31.28
CA LEU A 58 1.73 -12.44 -32.01
C LEU A 58 0.36 -12.50 -32.71
N PHE A 59 -0.71 -12.15 -32.00
CA PHE A 59 -2.06 -12.10 -32.58
C PHE A 59 -2.15 -11.10 -33.74
N TYR A 60 -1.66 -9.87 -33.55
CA TYR A 60 -1.65 -8.85 -34.61
C TYR A 60 -0.82 -9.30 -35.81
N ARG A 61 0.35 -9.92 -35.59
CA ARG A 61 1.18 -10.45 -36.69
C ARG A 61 0.48 -11.58 -37.45
N SER A 62 -0.29 -12.42 -36.78
CA SER A 62 -1.03 -13.52 -37.41
C SER A 62 -2.30 -13.08 -38.13
N VAL A 63 -2.90 -11.95 -37.75
CA VAL A 63 -4.11 -11.39 -38.38
C VAL A 63 -3.76 -10.45 -39.54
N ALA A 64 -2.63 -9.74 -39.45
CA ALA A 64 -2.15 -8.84 -40.49
C ALA A 64 -1.43 -9.55 -41.66
N ASN A 65 -1.26 -10.86 -41.57
CA ASN A 65 -0.68 -11.73 -42.60
C ASN A 65 -1.74 -12.71 -43.08
#